data_AF-A0A4U3M5G7-F1
#
_entry.id   AF-A0A4U3M5G7-F1
#
_cell.length_a   1.000
_cell.length_b   1.000
_cell.length_c   1.000
_cell.angle_alpha   90.00
_cell.angle_beta   90.00
_cell.angle_gamma   90.00
#
_symmetry.space_group_name_H-M   'P 1'
#
loop_
_entity.id
_entity.type
_entity.pdbx_description
1 polymer ?
#
loop_
_entity_poly.entity_id
_entity_poly.type
_entity_poly.pdbx_seq_one_letter_code
_entity_poly.pdbx_strand_id
1 'polypeptide(L)'
;MTMDVADRIAITDLINLHGHHVTNIVLTEVGPDEVTARSKAIGITAAGSCASLVYEDVVVRTPDGWLISRRKVVLRRRPLGR
;
A
#
# COMPACT_ATOMS: atom_id res chain seq x y z
N MET A 1 -14.87 2.80 8.91
CA MET A 1 -14.12 1.54 9.04
C MET A 1 -12.97 1.83 9.98
N THR A 2 -12.99 1.26 11.18
CA THR A 2 -12.04 1.55 12.27
C THR A 2 -10.86 0.60 12.15
N MET A 3 -9.64 1.14 12.21
CA MET A 3 -8.40 0.35 12.17
C MET A 3 -8.25 -0.42 13.50
N ASP A 4 -8.18 -1.75 13.43
CA ASP A 4 -8.04 -2.60 14.62
C ASP A 4 -6.55 -2.85 15.00
N VAL A 5 -6.31 -3.55 16.10
CA VAL A 5 -4.96 -3.90 16.55
C VAL A 5 -4.24 -4.80 15.53
N ALA A 6 -4.97 -5.72 14.89
CA ALA A 6 -4.40 -6.60 13.89
C ALA A 6 -4.02 -5.84 12.61
N ASP A 7 -4.79 -4.82 12.22
CA ASP A 7 -4.45 -3.90 11.12
C ASP A 7 -3.14 -3.17 11.43
N ARG A 8 -2.96 -2.71 12.67
CA ARG A 8 -1.70 -2.04 13.09
C ARG A 8 -0.52 -2.99 13.06
N ILE A 9 -0.65 -4.20 13.61
CA ILE A 9 0.41 -5.22 13.58
C ILE A 9 0.75 -5.57 12.12
N ALA A 10 -0.26 -5.83 11.29
CA ALA A 10 -0.05 -6.14 9.88
C ALA A 10 0.64 -4.99 9.12
N ILE A 11 0.32 -3.73 9.43
CA ILE A 11 0.97 -2.55 8.82
C ILE A 11 2.40 -2.36 9.35
N THR A 12 2.65 -2.55 10.64
CA THR A 12 4.00 -2.41 11.22
C THR A 12 4.92 -3.55 10.76
N ASP A 13 4.40 -4.76 10.62
CA ASP A 13 5.13 -5.90 10.06
C ASP A 13 5.42 -5.74 8.56
N LEU A 14 4.82 -4.75 7.86
CA LEU A 14 5.23 -4.41 6.48
C LEU A 14 6.71 -3.96 6.41
N ILE A 15 7.30 -3.54 7.52
CA ILE A 15 8.73 -3.15 7.59
C ILE A 15 9.62 -4.39 7.73
N ASN A 16 9.09 -5.52 8.20
CA ASN A 16 9.79 -6.80 8.39
C ASN A 16 9.37 -7.87 7.35
N LEU A 17 8.97 -7.46 6.15
CA LEU A 17 8.55 -8.39 5.11
C LEU A 17 9.74 -9.11 4.50
N HIS A 18 9.65 -10.43 4.38
CA HIS A 18 10.53 -11.19 3.50
C HIS A 18 10.17 -10.95 2.02
N GLY A 19 8.91 -10.66 1.73
CA GLY A 19 8.43 -10.39 0.37
C GLY A 19 7.39 -9.27 0.33
N HIS A 20 7.64 -8.27 -0.51
CA HIS A 20 6.70 -7.19 -0.78
C HIS A 20 6.47 -7.05 -2.28
N HIS A 21 5.38 -7.63 -2.78
CA HIS A 21 5.04 -7.57 -4.19
C HIS A 21 3.97 -6.51 -4.41
N VAL A 22 4.28 -5.53 -5.26
CA VAL A 22 3.35 -4.47 -5.66
C VAL A 22 3.11 -4.63 -7.16
N THR A 23 1.85 -4.71 -7.56
CA THR A 23 1.43 -4.95 -8.94
C THR A 23 0.27 -4.05 -9.34
N ASN A 24 -0.06 -4.05 -10.63
CA ASN A 24 -1.22 -3.32 -11.18
C ASN A 24 -1.21 -1.84 -10.78
N ILE A 25 -0.03 -1.22 -10.85
CA ILE A 25 0.16 0.19 -10.51
C ILE A 25 -0.55 1.04 -11.58
N VAL A 26 -1.43 1.91 -11.12
CA VAL A 26 -2.10 2.92 -11.94
C VAL A 26 -1.76 4.27 -11.35
N LEU A 27 -1.21 5.15 -12.18
CA LEU A 27 -0.93 6.54 -11.82
C LEU A 27 -2.00 7.44 -12.44
N THR A 28 -2.40 8.47 -11.71
CA THR A 28 -3.28 9.52 -12.20
C THR A 28 -2.65 10.85 -11.87
N GLU A 29 -2.42 11.67 -12.90
CA GLU A 29 -1.91 13.03 -12.73
C GLU A 29 -2.90 13.88 -11.96
N VAL A 30 -2.43 14.60 -10.95
CA VAL A 30 -3.22 15.53 -10.14
C VAL A 30 -2.68 16.95 -10.27
N GLY A 31 -1.38 17.09 -10.53
CA GLY A 31 -0.74 18.36 -10.88
C GLY A 31 0.70 18.16 -11.39
N PRO A 32 1.43 19.25 -11.66
CA PRO A 32 2.76 19.20 -12.27
C PRO A 32 3.78 18.34 -11.50
N ASP A 33 3.67 18.37 -10.18
CA ASP A 33 4.58 17.70 -9.24
C ASP A 33 3.83 16.73 -8.32
N GLU A 34 2.61 16.32 -8.66
CA GLU A 34 1.80 15.43 -7.83
C GLU A 34 1.02 14.41 -8.66
N VAL A 35 1.11 13.14 -8.27
CA VAL A 35 0.29 12.05 -8.80
C VAL A 35 -0.39 11.30 -7.67
N THR A 36 -1.58 10.77 -7.94
CA THR A 36 -2.15 9.70 -7.11
C THR A 36 -1.75 8.36 -7.71
N ALA A 37 -1.40 7.40 -6.85
CA ALA A 37 -1.08 6.04 -7.26
C ALA A 37 -2.01 5.05 -6.58
N ARG A 38 -2.55 4.13 -7.36
CA ARG A 38 -3.31 2.98 -6.84
C ARG A 38 -2.62 1.71 -7.28
N SER A 39 -2.37 0.81 -6.33
CA SER A 39 -1.72 -0.47 -6.61
C SER A 39 -2.31 -1.59 -5.78
N LYS A 40 -2.13 -2.83 -6.24
CA LYS A 40 -2.38 -4.03 -5.45
C LYS A 40 -1.07 -4.44 -4.80
N ALA A 41 -1.12 -4.96 -3.58
CA ALA A 41 0.06 -5.54 -2.98
C ALA A 41 -0.24 -6.83 -2.21
N ILE A 42 0.81 -7.65 -2.11
CA ILE A 42 0.88 -8.82 -1.24
C ILE A 42 2.11 -8.63 -0.34
N GLY A 43 1.87 -8.65 0.97
CA GLY A 43 2.93 -8.72 1.98
C GLY A 43 3.07 -10.14 2.51
N ILE A 44 4.31 -10.64 2.58
CA ILE A 44 4.69 -11.91 3.22
C ILE A 44 5.50 -11.58 4.48
N THR A 45 4.96 -11.95 5.65
CA THR A 45 5.57 -11.67 6.95
C THR A 45 6.72 -12.64 7.26
N ALA A 46 7.50 -12.31 8.31
CA ALA A 46 8.56 -13.19 8.78
C ALA A 46 8.07 -14.57 9.23
N ALA A 47 6.83 -14.66 9.74
CA ALA A 47 6.20 -15.90 10.17
C ALA A 47 5.59 -16.71 9.00
N GLY A 48 5.75 -16.26 7.75
CA GLY A 48 5.23 -16.95 6.56
C GLY A 48 3.75 -16.71 6.27
N SER A 49 3.06 -15.88 7.07
CA SER A 49 1.69 -15.46 6.76
C SER A 49 1.67 -14.41 5.66
N CYS A 50 0.55 -14.31 4.93
CA CYS A 50 0.41 -13.32 3.85
C CYS A 50 -0.92 -12.56 3.93
N ALA A 51 -0.92 -11.34 3.39
CA ALA A 51 -2.10 -10.50 3.29
C ALA A 51 -2.17 -9.79 1.94
N SER A 52 -3.39 -9.70 1.41
CA SER A 52 -3.72 -8.92 0.20
C SER A 52 -4.22 -7.53 0.57
N LEU A 53 -3.71 -6.52 -0.11
CA LEU A 53 -4.09 -5.13 0.14
C LEU A 53 -4.11 -4.28 -1.15
N VAL A 54 -4.67 -3.08 -1.02
CA VAL A 54 -4.58 -2.01 -2.01
C VAL A 54 -3.90 -0.83 -1.34
N TYR A 55 -2.91 -0.23 -2.01
CA TYR A 55 -2.41 1.08 -1.64
C TYR A 55 -3.12 2.16 -2.43
N GLU A 56 -3.45 3.23 -1.73
CA GLU A 56 -3.92 4.50 -2.27
C GLU A 56 -2.94 5.57 -1.80
N ASP A 57 -2.04 5.97 -2.68
CA ASP A 57 -0.92 6.87 -2.39
C ASP A 57 -1.11 8.25 -3.04
N VAL A 58 -0.57 9.26 -2.38
CA VAL A 58 -0.21 10.55 -2.98
C VAL A 58 1.30 10.58 -3.08
N VAL A 59 1.81 10.87 -4.27
CA VAL A 59 3.24 10.88 -4.57
C VAL A 59 3.60 12.25 -5.11
N VAL A 60 4.58 12.89 -4.50
CA VAL A 60 5.04 14.25 -4.82
C VAL A 60 6.45 14.21 -5.40
N ARG A 61 6.71 15.04 -6.41
CA ARG A 61 8.04 15.24 -6.96
C ARG A 61 8.80 16.21 -6.05
N THR A 62 10.05 15.89 -5.80
CA THR A 62 11.03 16.72 -5.10
C THR A 62 12.29 16.83 -5.97
N PRO A 63 13.22 17.76 -5.66
CA PRO A 63 14.50 17.84 -6.37
C PRO A 63 15.30 16.52 -6.35
N ASP A 64 15.17 15.73 -5.28
CA ASP A 64 15.90 14.47 -5.08
C ASP A 64 15.14 13.23 -5.58
N GLY A 65 13.98 13.42 -6.23
CA GLY A 65 13.15 12.34 -6.75
C GLY A 65 11.72 12.37 -6.22
N TRP A 66 11.05 11.22 -6.22
CA TRP A 66 9.65 11.12 -5.83
C TRP A 66 9.50 10.57 -4.42
N LEU A 67 8.60 11.17 -3.64
CA LEU A 67 8.27 10.74 -2.29
C LEU A 67 6.78 10.41 -2.20
N ILE A 68 6.44 9.37 -1.44
CA ILE A 68 5.06 9.12 -1.05
C ILE A 68 4.74 10.07 0.11
N SER A 69 4.03 11.16 -0.16
CA SER A 69 3.62 12.14 0.88
C SER A 69 2.51 11.59 1.77
N ARG A 70 1.70 10.68 1.23
CA ARG A 70 0.64 10.00 1.99
C ARG A 70 0.39 8.61 1.41
N ARG A 71 0.25 7.61 2.28
CA ARG A 71 -0.22 6.27 1.94
C ARG A 71 -1.43 5.89 2.76
N LYS A 72 -2.50 5.43 2.10
CA LYS A 72 -3.62 4.73 2.73
C LYS A 72 -3.55 3.26 2.36
N VAL A 73 -3.50 2.41 3.38
CA VAL A 73 -3.47 0.95 3.22
C VAL A 73 -4.88 0.40 3.39
N VAL A 74 -5.38 -0.32 2.39
CA VAL A 74 -6.71 -0.94 2.42
C VAL A 74 -6.58 -2.45 2.35
N LEU A 75 -6.73 -3.11 3.49
CA LEU A 75 -6.73 -4.57 3.57
C LEU A 75 -7.94 -5.17 2.84
N ARG A 76 -7.69 -6.19 2.04
CA ARG A 76 -8.72 -6.95 1.31
C ARG A 76 -8.99 -8.27 2.02
N ARG A 77 -9.97 -8.23 2.92
CA ARG A 77 -10.39 -9.38 3.75
C ARG A 77 -11.52 -10.22 3.13
N ARG A 78 -12.16 -9.73 2.07
CA ARG A 78 -13.24 -10.42 1.36
C ARG A 78 -12.89 -10.59 -0.13
N PRO A 79 -13.29 -11.70 -0.76
CA PRO A 79 -13.21 -11.86 -2.21
C PRO A 79 -13.98 -10.76 -2.95
N LEU A 80 -13.59 -10.46 -4.18
CA LEU A 80 -14.42 -9.63 -5.06
C LEU A 80 -15.60 -10.47 -5.58
N GLY A 81 -16.83 -10.01 -5.38
CA GLY A 81 -18.03 -10.62 -5.98
C GLY A 81 -18.80 -11.66 -5.13
N ARG A 82 -18.54 -11.74 -3.82
CA ARG A 82 -19.39 -12.46 -2.85
C ARG A 82 -19.69 -11.60 -1.63
#